data_AF-A0A2Z6EV30-F1
#
_entry.id   AF-A0A2Z6EV30-F1
#
_cell.length_a   1.000
_cell.length_b   1.000
_cell.length_c   1.000
_cell.angle_alpha   90.00
_cell.angle_beta   90.00
_cell.angle_gamma   90.00
#
_symmetry.space_group_name_H-M   'P 1'
#
loop_
_entity.id
_entity.type
_entity.pdbx_description
1 polymer ?
#
loop_
_entity_poly.entity_id
_entity_poly.type
_entity_poly.pdbx_seq_one_letter_code
_entity_poly.pdbx_strand_id
1 'polypeptide(L)' 'MSAISAREEIKAGELIALEVDHPIFQSSKMALITRRGKPLLPATDQLLKLLRAELSIFISPPKMDRYASAIQLGVSNAE' A
#
# COMPACT_ATOMS: atom_id res chain seq x y z
N MET A 1 -5.73 -9.89 -15.05
CA MET A 1 -6.64 -9.45 -13.97
C MET A 1 -5.80 -8.89 -12.83
N SER A 2 -6.23 -7.79 -12.21
CA SER A 2 -5.55 -7.20 -11.04
C SER A 2 -5.99 -7.94 -9.78
N ALA A 3 -5.18 -7.96 -8.72
CA ALA A 3 -5.58 -8.54 -7.43
C ALA A 3 -6.90 -7.92 -6.89
N ILE A 4 -7.18 -6.67 -7.24
CA ILE A 4 -8.44 -5.98 -6.91
C ILE A 4 -9.62 -6.59 -7.65
N SER A 5 -9.43 -6.97 -8.92
CA SER A 5 -10.49 -7.49 -9.77
C SER A 5 -10.79 -8.96 -9.56
N ALA A 6 -9.91 -9.73 -8.91
CA ALA A 6 -10.09 -11.16 -8.64
C ALA A 6 -10.59 -11.42 -7.20
N ARG A 7 -10.79 -10.37 -6.39
CA ARG A 7 -11.04 -10.50 -4.95
C ARG A 7 -12.36 -11.20 -4.66
N GLU A 8 -13.40 -10.88 -5.40
CA GLU A 8 -14.73 -11.43 -5.12
C GLU A 8 -14.83 -12.89 -5.59
N GLU A 9 -14.17 -13.25 -6.68
CA GLU A 9 -14.05 -14.62 -7.18
C GLU A 9 -13.21 -15.49 -6.22
N ILE A 10 -12.14 -14.93 -5.64
CA ILE A 10 -11.38 -15.61 -4.57
C ILE A 10 -12.26 -15.83 -3.34
N LYS A 11 -13.03 -14.82 -2.91
CA LYS A 11 -13.96 -14.98 -1.76
C LYS A 11 -15.07 -15.98 -2.05
N ALA A 12 -15.55 -16.04 -3.27
CA ALA A 12 -16.55 -17.00 -3.72
C ALA A 12 -16.01 -18.43 -3.82
N GLY A 13 -14.68 -18.61 -3.73
CA GLY A 13 -14.02 -19.92 -3.87
C GLY A 13 -13.89 -20.39 -5.32
N GLU A 14 -14.21 -19.53 -6.29
CA GLU A 14 -14.07 -19.80 -7.73
C GLU A 14 -12.59 -19.72 -8.16
N LEU A 15 -11.80 -18.91 -7.45
CA LEU A 15 -10.36 -18.78 -7.65
C LEU A 15 -9.59 -19.05 -6.35
N ILE A 16 -8.36 -19.55 -6.50
CA ILE A 16 -7.39 -19.65 -5.40
C ILE A 16 -6.19 -18.75 -5.71
N ALA A 17 -5.64 -18.11 -4.66
CA ALA A 17 -4.41 -17.35 -4.78
C ALA A 17 -3.21 -18.28 -4.66
N LEU A 18 -2.30 -18.22 -5.64
CA LEU A 18 -0.99 -18.88 -5.56
C LEU A 18 0.06 -17.85 -5.17
N GLU A 19 0.84 -18.16 -4.14
CA GLU A 19 1.95 -17.31 -3.72
C GLU A 19 3.08 -17.41 -4.73
N VAL A 20 3.58 -16.26 -5.19
CA VAL A 20 4.72 -16.17 -6.11
C VAL A 20 5.81 -15.35 -5.46
N ASP A 21 6.78 -16.03 -4.85
CA ASP A 21 7.97 -15.40 -4.30
C ASP A 21 8.97 -15.10 -5.42
N HIS A 22 8.85 -13.91 -6.01
CA HIS A 22 9.75 -13.45 -7.05
C HIS A 22 10.25 -12.03 -6.76
N PRO A 23 11.56 -11.74 -6.92
CA PRO A 23 12.13 -10.42 -6.62
C PRO A 23 11.43 -9.24 -7.31
N ILE A 24 10.86 -9.47 -8.49
CA ILE A 24 10.10 -8.45 -9.25
C ILE A 24 8.93 -7.85 -8.46
N PHE A 25 8.35 -8.61 -7.52
CA PHE A 25 7.19 -8.18 -6.74
C PHE A 25 7.59 -7.40 -5.49
N GLN A 26 8.86 -7.48 -5.05
CA GLN A 26 9.36 -6.79 -3.86
C GLN A 26 9.30 -5.26 -3.97
N SER A 27 9.34 -4.72 -5.19
CA SER A 27 9.28 -3.29 -5.47
C SER A 27 8.01 -2.86 -6.19
N SER A 28 6.98 -3.72 -6.24
CA SER A 28 5.72 -3.36 -6.90
C SER A 28 5.06 -2.19 -6.17
N LYS A 29 4.63 -1.18 -6.94
CA LYS A 29 3.99 0.03 -6.43
C LYS A 29 2.71 0.28 -7.18
N MET A 30 1.74 0.83 -6.46
CA MET A 30 0.50 1.31 -7.05
C MET A 30 0.29 2.76 -6.60
N ALA A 31 -0.16 3.59 -7.52
CA ALA A 31 -0.26 5.04 -7.31
C ALA A 31 -1.51 5.61 -8.00
N LEU A 32 -2.06 6.68 -7.41
CA LEU A 32 -3.03 7.56 -8.06
C LEU A 32 -2.26 8.71 -8.70
N ILE A 33 -2.34 8.86 -10.02
CA ILE A 33 -1.55 9.81 -10.79
C ILE A 33 -2.45 10.91 -11.36
N THR A 34 -2.07 12.17 -11.15
CA THR A 34 -2.75 13.34 -11.72
C THR A 34 -1.75 14.18 -12.53
N ARG A 35 -2.25 14.89 -13.55
CA ARG A 35 -1.40 15.80 -14.33
C ARG A 35 -1.16 17.08 -13.54
N ARG A 36 0.11 17.41 -13.30
CA ARG A 36 0.50 18.69 -12.68
C ARG A 36 0.04 19.87 -13.54
N GLY A 37 -0.47 20.92 -12.88
CA GLY A 37 -0.85 22.18 -13.53
C GLY A 37 -2.22 22.17 -14.22
N LYS A 38 -2.93 21.04 -14.21
CA LYS A 38 -4.33 20.97 -14.66
C LYS A 38 -5.23 20.72 -13.45
N PRO A 39 -6.09 21.68 -13.04
CA PRO A 39 -7.05 21.42 -11.99
C PRO A 39 -7.98 20.28 -12.41
N LEU A 40 -8.31 19.42 -11.47
CA LEU A 40 -9.30 18.37 -11.68
C LEU A 40 -10.70 18.99 -11.73
N LEU A 41 -11.57 18.41 -12.55
CA LEU A 41 -12.99 18.74 -12.49
C LEU A 41 -13.53 18.36 -11.10
N PRO A 42 -14.53 19.07 -10.56
CA PRO A 42 -15.05 18.81 -9.21
C PRO A 42 -15.42 17.34 -8.97
N ALA A 43 -16.06 16.69 -9.95
CA ALA A 43 -16.40 15.27 -9.86
C ALA A 43 -15.18 14.36 -9.80
N THR A 44 -14.14 14.65 -10.59
CA THR A 44 -12.89 13.87 -10.62
C THR A 44 -12.09 14.07 -9.34
N ASP A 45 -12.05 15.29 -8.80
CA ASP A 45 -11.42 15.59 -7.51
C ASP A 45 -12.12 14.85 -6.37
N GLN A 46 -13.46 14.85 -6.36
CA GLN A 46 -14.23 14.10 -5.38
C GLN A 46 -13.99 12.60 -5.49
N LEU A 47 -13.96 12.04 -6.71
CA LEU A 47 -13.63 10.64 -6.93
C LEU A 47 -12.23 10.33 -6.41
N LEU A 48 -11.24 11.18 -6.67
CA LEU A 48 -9.87 10.99 -6.16
C LEU A 48 -9.84 10.95 -4.64
N LYS A 49 -10.59 11.82 -3.96
CA LYS A 49 -10.73 11.82 -2.50
C LYS A 49 -11.34 10.53 -1.99
N LEU A 50 -12.41 10.05 -2.61
CA LEU A 50 -13.06 8.78 -2.26
C LEU A 50 -12.11 7.59 -2.44
N LEU A 51 -11.41 7.52 -3.57
CA LEU A 51 -10.45 6.45 -3.83
C LEU A 51 -9.33 6.42 -2.79
N ARG A 52 -8.85 7.59 -2.35
CA ARG A 52 -7.83 7.69 -1.30
C ARG A 52 -8.34 7.30 0.08
N ALA A 53 -9.60 7.59 0.38
CA ALA A 53 -10.22 7.36 1.69
C ALA A 53 -10.74 5.93 1.88
N GLU A 54 -11.26 5.30 0.82
CA GLU A 54 -12.04 4.06 0.92
C GLU A 54 -11.27 2.81 0.45
N LEU A 55 -10.29 2.96 -0.45
CA LEU A 55 -9.53 1.82 -0.92
C LEU A 55 -8.42 1.47 0.07
N SER A 56 -8.63 0.39 0.83
CA SER A 56 -7.67 -0.17 1.81
C SER A 56 -6.20 -0.17 1.39
N ILE A 57 -5.91 -0.43 0.12
CA ILE A 57 -4.58 -0.39 -0.49
C ILE A 57 -3.87 0.98 -0.41
N PHE A 58 -4.62 2.08 -0.25
CA PHE A 58 -4.10 3.43 -0.03
C PHE A 58 -4.25 3.90 1.43
N ILE A 59 -4.92 3.12 2.27
CA ILE A 59 -5.09 3.35 3.71
C ILE A 59 -3.99 2.57 4.44
N SER A 60 -2.74 3.06 4.39
CA SER A 60 -1.67 2.42 5.17
C SER A 60 -1.72 2.90 6.63
N PRO A 61 -1.72 2.01 7.63
CA PRO A 61 -1.20 2.38 8.94
C PRO A 61 0.29 2.74 8.79
N PRO A 62 0.84 3.66 9.61
CA PRO A 62 2.25 4.01 9.55
C PRO A 62 3.09 2.75 9.75
N LYS A 63 4.02 2.52 8.83
CA LYS A 63 5.01 1.45 8.94
C LYS A 63 5.91 1.82 10.13
N MET A 64 5.71 1.17 11.27
CA MET A 64 6.64 1.30 12.39
C MET A 64 7.97 0.70 11.95
N ASP A 65 8.97 1.54 11.69
CA ASP A 65 10.34 1.11 11.43
C ASP A 65 10.90 0.43 12.68
N ARG A 66 10.76 -0.89 12.75
CA ARG A 66 11.29 -1.73 13.85
C ARG A 66 12.82 -1.75 13.96
N TYR A 67 13.53 -0.97 13.13
CA TYR A 67 14.98 -0.85 13.17
C TYR A 67 15.50 0.34 14.00
N ALA A 68 14.65 1.29 14.39
CA ALA A 68 15.09 2.42 15.22
C ALA A 68 15.30 2.07 16.71
N SER A 69 14.72 0.97 17.19
CA SER A 69 14.77 0.59 18.62
C SER A 69 15.98 -0.28 19.02
N ALA A 70 16.83 -0.70 18.08
CA ALA A 70 17.98 -1.56 18.37
C ALA A 70 19.27 -0.80 18.74
N ILE A 71 19.33 0.52 18.57
CA ILE A 71 20.58 1.30 18.76
C ILE A 71 20.72 1.91 20.17
N GLN A 72 19.70 1.83 21.03
CA GLN A 72 19.72 2.50 22.35
C GLN A 72 20.07 1.63 23.58
N LEU A 73 20.46 0.36 23.41
CA LEU A 73 20.67 -0.58 24.54
C LEU A 73 22.12 -1.03 24.77
N GLY A 74 23.12 -0.28 24.26
CA GLY A 74 24.52 -0.77 24.26
C GLY A 74 25.62 0.20 24.66
N VAL A 75 25.36 1.34 25.31
CA VAL A 75 26.43 2.20 25.85
C VAL A 75 26.04 2.73 27.23
N SER A 76 26.94 2.60 28.22
CA SER A 76 26.87 3.00 29.66
C SER A 76 26.70 1.75 30.56
N ASN A 77 27.66 1.26 31.35
CA ASN A 77 28.81 1.90 32.02
C ASN A 77 30.02 0.97 32.12
N ALA A 78 31.20 1.55 31.89
CA ALA A 78 32.45 1.12 32.51
C ALA A 78 32.75 2.13 33.61
N GLU A 79 32.61 1.70 34.87
CA GLU A 79 33.34 2.18 36.05
C GLU A 79 33.60 0.97 36.94
#